data_AF-A0A811N5C3-F1
#
_entry.id   AF-A0A811N5C3-F1
#
_cell.length_a   1.000
_cell.length_b   1.000
_cell.length_c   1.000
_cell.angle_alpha   90.00
_cell.angle_beta   90.00
_cell.angle_gamma   90.00
#
_symmetry.space_group_name_H-M   'P 1'
#
loop_
_entity.id
_entity.type
_entity.pdbx_description
1 polymer ?
#
loop_
_entity_poly.entity_id
_entity_poly.type
_entity_poly.pdbx_seq_one_letter_code
_entity_poly.pdbx_strand_id
1 'polypeptide(L)'
;MHSKTEVKNVLESAGFSRSNQYYVVQQGKIASLTLMKGSERLDLLRDIDGTRVYEDRRKDSLKIVTKTGAANKMKQIDQVVQYFKERLRELDEEKEELKKYQQLDKQRR
;
A
#
# COMPACT_ATOMS: atom_id res chain seq x y z
N MET A 1 32.47 -11.34 5.77
CA MET A 1 31.60 -12.39 5.19
C MET A 1 30.33 -11.71 4.71
N HIS A 2 30.01 -11.78 3.42
CA HIS A 2 28.76 -11.25 2.90
C HIS A 2 27.57 -12.08 3.38
N SER A 3 26.45 -11.43 3.69
CA SER A 3 25.24 -12.16 4.07
C SER A 3 24.68 -12.92 2.87
N LYS A 4 23.95 -14.02 3.10
CA LYS A 4 23.28 -14.79 2.05
C LYS A 4 22.37 -13.93 1.17
N THR A 5 21.83 -12.84 1.71
CA THR A 5 20.99 -11.88 0.99
C THR A 5 21.82 -10.98 0.08
N GLU A 6 22.98 -10.51 0.56
CA GLU A 6 23.89 -9.67 -0.24
C GLU A 6 24.42 -10.42 -1.47
N VAL A 7 24.84 -11.68 -1.28
CA VAL A 7 25.32 -12.52 -2.39
C VAL A 7 24.23 -12.74 -3.44
N LYS A 8 22.97 -12.94 -3.01
CA LYS A 8 21.83 -13.06 -3.93
C LYS A 8 21.57 -11.77 -4.71
N ASN A 9 21.62 -10.63 -4.05
CA ASN A 9 21.39 -9.33 -4.69
C ASN A 9 22.48 -9.01 -5.73
N VAL A 10 23.73 -9.40 -5.47
CA VAL A 10 24.84 -9.26 -6.43
C VAL A 10 24.62 -10.14 -7.66
N LEU A 11 24.22 -11.41 -7.46
CA LEU A 11 23.93 -12.32 -8.58
C LEU A 11 22.76 -11.83 -9.44
N GLU A 12 21.68 -11.34 -8.83
CA GLU A 12 20.57 -10.74 -9.56
C GLU A 12 21.00 -9.48 -10.34
N SER A 13 21.82 -8.62 -9.72
CA SER A 13 22.37 -7.41 -10.39
C SER A 13 23.30 -7.75 -11.55
N ALA A 14 23.99 -8.90 -11.48
CA ALA A 14 24.85 -9.42 -12.55
C ALA A 14 24.07 -10.16 -13.66
N GLY A 15 22.74 -10.21 -13.59
CA GLY A 15 21.89 -10.87 -14.58
C GLY A 15 21.58 -12.34 -14.29
N PHE A 16 22.10 -12.90 -13.19
CA PHE A 16 21.73 -14.24 -12.74
C PHE A 16 20.42 -14.17 -11.94
N SER A 17 19.30 -14.29 -12.65
CA SER A 17 17.99 -14.35 -12.02
C SER A 17 17.75 -15.72 -11.36
N ARG A 18 17.22 -15.69 -10.12
CA ARG A 18 16.79 -16.90 -9.40
C ARG A 18 15.61 -17.60 -10.07
N SER A 19 14.80 -16.84 -10.82
CA SER A 19 13.59 -17.33 -11.49
C SER A 19 13.87 -17.82 -12.91
N ASN A 20 15.01 -17.43 -13.49
CA ASN A 20 15.39 -17.77 -14.85
C ASN A 20 16.64 -18.67 -14.87
N GLN A 21 16.44 -19.98 -14.66
CA GLN A 21 17.47 -21.01 -14.68
C GLN A 21 17.68 -21.64 -16.08
N TYR A 22 17.47 -20.93 -17.20
CA TYR A 22 17.71 -21.56 -18.52
C TYR A 22 19.16 -21.97 -18.76
N TYR A 23 20.09 -21.48 -17.94
CA TYR A 23 21.50 -21.87 -17.98
C TYR A 23 21.77 -23.27 -17.41
N VAL A 24 20.81 -23.87 -16.69
CA VAL A 24 20.97 -25.20 -16.07
C VAL A 24 19.74 -26.06 -16.32
N VAL A 25 19.92 -27.12 -17.11
CA VAL A 25 18.89 -28.12 -17.37
C VAL A 25 19.12 -29.32 -16.46
N GLN A 26 18.20 -29.53 -15.52
CA GLN A 26 18.19 -30.72 -14.66
C GLN A 26 17.61 -31.93 -15.41
N GLN A 27 18.07 -33.12 -15.04
CA GLN A 27 17.50 -34.39 -15.52
C GLN A 27 15.97 -34.39 -15.35
N GLY A 28 15.23 -34.74 -16.40
CA GLY A 28 13.76 -34.76 -16.41
C GLY A 28 13.06 -33.43 -16.70
N LYS A 29 13.77 -32.28 -16.68
CA LYS A 29 13.18 -30.96 -16.96
C LYS A 29 12.73 -30.78 -18.40
N ILE A 30 13.35 -31.49 -19.33
CA ILE A 30 12.93 -31.51 -20.75
C ILE A 30 11.57 -32.19 -20.88
N ALA A 31 11.36 -33.32 -20.18
CA ALA A 31 10.09 -34.04 -20.21
C ALA A 31 8.95 -33.23 -19.58
N SER A 32 9.22 -32.47 -18.52
CA SER A 32 8.20 -31.59 -17.95
C SER A 32 7.86 -30.43 -18.90
N LEU A 33 8.84 -29.83 -19.57
CA LEU A 33 8.60 -28.77 -20.57
C LEU A 33 7.75 -29.25 -21.75
N THR A 34 7.97 -30.48 -22.24
CA THR A 34 7.19 -31.04 -23.35
C THR A 34 5.76 -31.42 -22.96
N LEU A 35 5.54 -31.79 -21.69
CA LEU A 35 4.24 -32.21 -21.17
C LEU A 35 3.44 -31.08 -20.47
N MET A 36 3.98 -29.86 -20.38
CA MET A 36 3.34 -28.73 -19.72
C MET A 36 1.94 -28.43 -20.29
N LYS A 37 0.98 -28.25 -19.39
CA LYS A 37 -0.35 -27.73 -19.73
C LYS A 37 -0.27 -26.24 -20.08
N GLY A 38 -1.28 -25.73 -20.78
CA GLY A 38 -1.33 -24.32 -21.19
C GLY A 38 -1.20 -23.33 -20.03
N SER A 39 -1.78 -23.64 -18.87
CA SER A 39 -1.67 -22.84 -17.65
C SER A 39 -0.24 -22.80 -17.11
N GLU A 40 0.44 -23.95 -17.05
CA GLU A 40 1.81 -24.06 -16.56
C GLU A 40 2.79 -23.33 -17.49
N ARG A 41 2.54 -23.39 -18.81
CA ARG A 41 3.32 -22.63 -19.80
C ARG A 41 3.14 -21.12 -19.63
N LEU A 42 1.91 -20.67 -19.35
CA LEU A 42 1.63 -19.26 -19.08
C LEU A 42 2.33 -18.77 -17.80
N ASP A 43 2.31 -19.59 -16.74
CA ASP A 43 2.99 -19.26 -15.49
C ASP A 43 4.51 -19.22 -15.68
N LEU A 44 5.08 -20.15 -16.46
CA LEU A 44 6.48 -20.09 -16.85
C LEU A 44 6.79 -18.79 -17.60
N LEU A 45 5.96 -18.41 -18.59
CA LEU A 45 6.16 -17.18 -19.35
C LEU A 45 6.13 -15.93 -18.45
N ARG A 46 5.21 -15.87 -17.48
CA ARG A 46 5.15 -14.79 -16.49
C ARG A 46 6.41 -14.69 -15.62
N ASP A 47 6.98 -15.85 -15.28
CA ASP A 47 8.25 -15.92 -14.55
C ASP A 47 9.42 -15.43 -15.42
N ILE A 48 9.44 -15.72 -16.72
CA ILE A 48 10.47 -15.26 -17.69
C ILE A 48 10.42 -13.74 -17.87
N ASP A 49 9.21 -13.21 -18.09
CA ASP A 49 8.99 -11.79 -18.38
C ASP A 49 9.28 -10.89 -17.17
N GLY A 50 9.63 -11.48 -16.01
CA GLY A 50 9.96 -10.76 -14.79
C GLY A 50 8.77 -10.07 -14.12
N THR A 51 7.56 -10.26 -14.66
CA THR A 51 6.31 -9.68 -14.15
C THR A 51 6.04 -10.07 -12.70
N ARG A 52 6.44 -11.28 -12.30
CA ARG A 52 6.30 -11.77 -10.93
C ARG A 52 7.08 -10.97 -9.89
N VAL A 53 8.29 -10.52 -10.22
CA VAL A 53 9.10 -9.69 -9.30
C VAL A 53 8.44 -8.33 -9.08
N TYR A 54 7.87 -7.76 -10.15
CA TYR A 54 7.09 -6.53 -10.05
C TYR A 54 5.82 -6.72 -9.22
N GLU A 55 5.08 -7.82 -9.44
CA GLU A 55 3.87 -8.13 -8.67
C GLU A 55 4.18 -8.33 -7.18
N ASP A 56 5.23 -9.07 -6.84
CA ASP A 56 5.66 -9.28 -5.46
C ASP A 56 6.04 -7.96 -4.78
N ARG A 57 6.85 -7.12 -5.45
CA ARG A 57 7.20 -5.78 -4.93
C ARG A 57 5.97 -4.91 -4.74
N ARG A 58 5.06 -4.89 -5.72
CA ARG A 58 3.81 -4.11 -5.65
C ARG A 58 2.94 -4.57 -4.49
N LYS A 59 2.81 -5.89 -4.29
CA LYS A 59 2.03 -6.48 -3.19
C LYS A 59 2.62 -6.10 -1.83
N ASP A 60 3.95 -6.13 -1.68
CA ASP A 60 4.60 -5.74 -0.45
C ASP A 60 4.54 -4.22 -0.22
N SER A 61 4.69 -3.39 -1.25
CA SER A 61 4.43 -1.95 -1.17
C SER A 61 3.00 -1.65 -0.74
N LEU A 62 2.01 -2.36 -1.27
CA LEU A 62 0.60 -2.19 -0.88
C LEU A 62 0.36 -2.61 0.58
N LYS A 63 1.00 -3.70 1.04
CA LYS A 63 0.99 -4.08 2.46
C LYS A 63 1.62 -3.00 3.33
N ILE A 64 2.70 -2.36 2.88
CA ILE A 64 3.30 -1.24 3.62
C ILE A 64 2.32 -0.08 3.65
N VAL A 65 1.75 0.36 2.53
CA VAL A 65 0.77 1.48 2.50
C VAL A 65 -0.42 1.23 3.45
N THR A 66 -0.93 0.00 3.47
CA THR A 66 -2.01 -0.40 4.38
C THR A 66 -1.55 -0.49 5.85
N LYS A 67 -0.35 -1.01 6.12
CA LYS A 67 0.23 -1.15 7.48
C LYS A 67 0.78 0.14 8.08
N THR A 68 1.32 1.06 7.28
CA THR A 68 1.91 2.33 7.72
C THR A 68 0.86 3.27 8.32
N GLY A 69 -0.39 2.81 8.42
CA GLY A 69 -1.41 3.46 9.21
C GLY A 69 -1.85 4.78 8.59
N ALA A 70 -1.50 5.07 7.33
CA ALA A 70 -1.99 6.24 6.62
C ALA A 70 -3.53 6.26 6.64
N ALA A 71 -4.16 5.10 6.40
CA ALA A 71 -5.60 4.95 6.51
C ALA A 71 -6.14 5.20 7.95
N ASN A 72 -5.44 4.72 8.98
CA ASN A 72 -5.85 4.93 10.38
C ASN A 72 -5.61 6.38 10.84
N LYS A 73 -4.49 6.99 10.46
CA LYS A 73 -4.16 8.39 10.71
C LYS A 73 -5.13 9.32 9.99
N MET A 74 -5.47 9.03 8.73
CA MET A 74 -6.50 9.76 8.00
C MET A 74 -7.85 9.68 8.71
N LYS A 75 -8.27 8.48 9.15
CA LYS A 75 -9.50 8.33 9.95
C LYS A 75 -9.48 9.13 11.25
N GLN A 76 -8.37 9.15 11.98
CA GLN A 76 -8.23 9.96 13.20
C GLN A 76 -8.29 11.46 12.90
N ILE A 77 -7.65 11.91 11.82
CA ILE A 77 -7.70 13.31 11.37
C ILE A 77 -9.15 13.68 11.02
N ASP A 78 -9.85 12.84 10.26
CA ASP A 78 -11.24 13.09 9.88
C ASP A 78 -12.16 13.21 11.10
N GLN A 79 -11.97 12.35 12.10
CA GLN A 79 -12.72 12.43 13.37
C GLN A 79 -12.47 13.75 14.11
N VAL A 80 -11.20 14.16 14.22
CA VAL A 80 -10.83 15.42 14.89
C VAL A 80 -11.36 16.63 14.12
N VAL A 81 -11.31 16.61 12.79
CA VAL A 81 -11.87 17.66 11.94
C VAL A 81 -13.38 17.76 12.08
N GLN A 82 -14.09 16.64 12.19
CA GLN A 82 -15.54 16.65 12.43
C GLN A 82 -15.88 17.24 13.80
N TYR A 83 -15.15 16.84 14.85
CA TYR A 83 -15.30 17.41 16.18
C TYR A 83 -15.13 18.94 16.19
N PHE A 84 -14.10 19.46 15.51
CA PHE A 84 -13.90 20.91 15.41
C PHE A 84 -15.02 21.61 14.64
N LYS A 85 -15.58 20.98 13.60
CA LYS A 85 -16.71 21.55 12.84
C LYS A 85 -17.97 21.64 13.68
N GLU A 86 -18.27 20.61 14.46
CA GLU A 86 -19.40 20.62 15.39
C GLU A 86 -19.22 21.71 16.45
N ARG A 87 -18.02 21.78 17.06
CA ARG A 87 -17.74 22.79 18.10
C ARG A 87 -17.78 24.22 17.57
N LEU A 88 -17.34 24.46 16.33
CA LEU A 88 -17.46 25.76 15.67
C LEU A 88 -18.91 26.16 15.46
N ARG A 89 -19.77 25.20 15.07
CA ARG A 89 -21.21 25.46 14.88
C ARG A 89 -21.88 25.82 16.20
N GLU A 90 -21.60 25.08 17.27
CA GLU A 90 -22.12 25.38 18.61
C GLU A 90 -21.72 26.79 19.07
N LEU A 91 -20.44 27.16 18.88
CA LEU A 91 -19.95 28.50 19.25
C LEU A 91 -20.60 29.62 18.42
N ASP A 92 -20.88 29.38 17.14
CA ASP A 92 -21.59 30.36 16.31
C ASP A 92 -23.05 30.53 16.77
N GLU A 93 -23.72 29.45 17.18
CA GLU A 93 -25.07 29.49 17.75
C GLU A 93 -25.10 30.26 19.09
N GLU A 94 -24.19 29.92 20.03
CA GLU A 94 -24.05 30.61 21.32
C GLU A 94 -23.76 32.11 21.12
N LYS A 95 -22.94 32.46 20.13
CA LYS A 95 -22.63 33.85 19.79
C LYS A 95 -23.84 34.61 19.29
N GLU A 96 -24.67 33.99 18.45
CA GLU A 96 -25.92 34.61 17.97
C GLU A 96 -26.94 34.77 19.10
N GLU A 97 -27.07 33.79 20.01
CA GLU A 97 -27.89 33.93 21.21
C GLU A 97 -27.41 35.07 22.11
N LEU A 98 -26.10 35.18 22.35
CA LEU A 98 -25.53 36.25 23.15
C LEU A 98 -25.79 37.64 22.53
N LYS A 99 -25.69 37.77 21.20
CA LYS A 99 -26.04 39.01 20.50
C LYS A 99 -27.50 39.38 20.71
N LYS A 100 -28.43 38.43 20.58
CA LYS A 100 -29.87 38.66 20.81
C LYS A 100 -30.13 39.11 22.24
N TYR A 101 -29.51 38.46 23.22
CA TYR A 101 -29.60 38.85 24.62
C TYR A 101 -29.13 40.31 24.84
N GLN A 102 -27.96 40.67 24.32
CA GLN A 102 -27.41 42.02 24.45
C GLN A 102 -28.29 43.09 23.77
N GLN A 103 -28.95 42.77 22.66
CA GLN A 103 -29.90 43.68 22.01
C GLN A 103 -31.15 43.90 22.86
N LEU A 104 -31.72 42.83 23.41
CA LEU A 104 -32.90 42.90 24.29
C LEU A 104 -32.60 43.65 25.60
N ASP A 105 -31.41 43.45 26.17
CA ASP A 105 -30.97 44.16 27.37
C ASP A 105 -30.83 45.67 27.14
N LYS A 106 -30.29 46.07 25.98
CA LYS A 106 -30.23 47.49 25.56
C LYS A 106 -31.60 48.13 25.35
N GLN A 107 -32.62 47.37 24.94
CA GLN A 107 -33.98 47.89 24.77
C GLN A 107 -34.74 48.03 26.09
N ARG A 108 -34.32 47.32 27.14
CA ARG A 108 -34.93 47.40 28.48
C ARG A 108 -34.41 48.57 29.32
N ARG A 109 -33.31 49.20 28.91
CA ARG A 109 -32.62 50.28 29.64
C ARG A 109 -32.90 51.63 28.98
#